data_AF-A0A838CP44-F1
#
_entry.id   AF-A0A838CP44-F1
#
_cell.length_a   1.000
_cell.length_b   1.000
_cell.length_c   1.000
_cell.angle_alpha   90.00
_cell.angle_beta   90.00
_cell.angle_gamma   90.00
#
_symmetry.space_group_name_H-M   'P 1'
#
loop_
_entity.id
_entity.type
_entity.pdbx_description
1 polymer ?
#
loop_
_entity_poly.entity_id
_entity_poly.type
_entity_poly.pdbx_seq_one_letter_code
_entity_poly.pdbx_strand_id
1 'polypeptide(L)'
;MKMLLVSMTMVTILIVGYSGYIVYKKRKKLTEDSDMKSWVTPACLHLAPIVALVTYAFDWAGGLGFFLLGVLFISAAYFSKYQPQT
;
A
#
# COMPACT_ATOMS: atom_id res chain seq x y z
N MET A 1 -11.59 -13.76 17.84
CA MET A 1 -11.19 -12.45 17.28
C MET A 1 -9.69 -12.18 17.36
N LYS A 2 -9.06 -12.22 18.56
CA LYS A 2 -7.62 -11.91 18.73
C LYS A 2 -6.67 -12.76 17.87
N MET A 3 -6.89 -14.07 17.78
CA MET A 3 -6.02 -14.98 17.00
C MET A 3 -6.08 -14.72 15.49
N LEU A 4 -7.25 -14.31 14.98
CA LEU A 4 -7.44 -13.99 13.56
C LEU A 4 -6.81 -12.63 13.20
N LEU A 5 -6.89 -11.66 14.10
CA LEU A 5 -6.22 -10.37 13.95
C LEU A 5 -4.69 -10.53 13.93
N VAL A 6 -4.15 -11.39 14.80
CA VAL A 6 -2.69 -11.69 14.83
C VAL A 6 -2.22 -12.33 13.53
N SER A 7 -2.94 -13.32 13.00
CA SER A 7 -2.56 -13.96 11.74
C SER A 7 -2.64 -13.01 10.55
N MET A 8 -3.71 -12.19 10.46
CA MET A 8 -3.84 -11.15 9.42
C MET A 8 -2.71 -10.13 9.49
N THR A 9 -2.31 -9.71 10.69
CA THR A 9 -1.22 -8.75 10.89
C THR A 9 0.11 -9.33 10.41
N MET A 10 0.41 -10.57 10.80
CA MET A 10 1.65 -11.25 10.39
C MET A 10 1.72 -11.40 8.86
N VAL A 11 0.63 -11.85 8.23
CA VAL A 11 0.55 -12.00 6.77
C VAL A 11 0.71 -10.64 6.08
N THR A 12 0.07 -9.60 6.59
CA THR A 12 0.17 -8.25 6.02
C THR A 12 1.60 -7.72 6.06
N ILE A 13 2.30 -7.88 7.19
CA ILE A 13 3.71 -7.47 7.32
C ILE A 13 4.59 -8.22 6.31
N LEU A 14 4.40 -9.53 6.15
CA LEU A 14 5.18 -10.34 5.20
C LEU A 14 4.93 -9.91 3.75
N ILE A 15 3.67 -9.72 3.36
CA ILE A 15 3.31 -9.33 1.99
C ILE A 15 3.78 -7.91 1.68
N VAL A 16 3.50 -6.95 2.57
CA VAL A 16 3.90 -5.54 2.39
C VAL A 16 5.42 -5.41 2.37
N GLY A 17 6.12 -6.11 3.26
CA GLY A 17 7.59 -6.13 3.29
C GLY A 17 8.19 -6.74 2.03
N TYR A 18 7.70 -7.90 1.59
CA TYR A 18 8.19 -8.57 0.39
C TYR A 18 7.88 -7.78 -0.89
N SER A 19 6.66 -7.26 -1.02
CA SER A 19 6.25 -6.38 -2.12
C SER A 19 7.13 -5.13 -2.16
N GLY A 20 7.37 -4.49 -1.00
CA GLY A 20 8.22 -3.31 -0.89
C GLY A 20 9.66 -3.59 -1.34
N TYR A 21 10.21 -4.74 -0.94
CA TYR A 21 11.53 -5.18 -1.39
C TYR A 21 11.59 -5.37 -2.91
N ILE A 22 10.58 -6.00 -3.53
CA ILE A 22 10.52 -6.17 -4.99
C ILE A 22 10.45 -4.81 -5.67
N VAL A 23 9.60 -3.90 -5.21
CA VAL A 23 9.44 -2.56 -5.79
C VAL A 23 10.76 -1.79 -5.70
N TYR A 24 11.42 -1.81 -4.54
CA TYR A 24 12.71 -1.16 -4.35
C TYR A 24 13.78 -1.75 -5.28
N LYS A 25 13.87 -3.07 -5.36
CA LYS A 25 14.84 -3.77 -6.24
C LYS A 25 14.61 -3.48 -7.72
N LYS A 26 13.35 -3.45 -8.16
CA LYS A 26 13.00 -3.11 -9.54
C LYS A 26 13.30 -1.63 -9.85
N ARG A 27 12.95 -0.72 -8.95
CA ARG A 27 13.17 0.72 -9.14
C ARG A 27 14.64 1.13 -9.09
N LYS A 28 15.47 0.48 -8.27
CA LYS A 28 16.93 0.68 -8.27
C LYS A 28 17.60 0.34 -9.62
N LYS A 29 16.97 -0.48 -10.46
CA LYS A 29 17.48 -0.79 -11.81
C LYS A 29 17.07 0.24 -12.86
N LEU A 30 16.12 1.12 -12.55
CA LEU A 30 15.51 2.09 -13.47
C LEU A 30 15.95 3.54 -13.14
N THR A 31 16.98 3.70 -12.31
CA THR A 31 17.36 4.93 -11.59
C THR A 31 18.08 5.98 -12.45
N GLU A 32 17.64 6.20 -13.68
CA GLU A 32 18.09 7.39 -14.43
C GLU A 32 17.12 8.56 -14.24
N ASP A 33 15.80 8.32 -14.09
CA ASP A 33 14.77 9.38 -13.93
C ASP A 33 13.67 9.00 -12.91
N SER A 34 14.04 8.75 -11.66
CA SER A 34 13.04 8.49 -10.59
C SER A 34 12.39 9.80 -10.11
N ASP A 35 11.35 10.28 -10.81
CA ASP A 35 10.51 11.37 -10.31
C ASP A 35 9.86 10.98 -8.97
N MET A 36 9.89 11.88 -7.98
CA MET A 36 9.35 11.65 -6.63
C MET A 36 7.85 11.30 -6.67
N LYS A 37 7.13 11.80 -7.68
CA LYS A 37 5.70 11.50 -7.94
C LYS A 37 5.46 10.03 -8.26
N SER A 38 6.46 9.34 -8.80
CA SER A 38 6.40 7.93 -9.16
C SER A 38 6.29 7.00 -7.95
N TRP A 39 6.73 7.46 -6.77
CA TRP A 39 6.68 6.69 -5.52
C TRP A 39 5.32 6.75 -4.82
N VAL A 40 4.42 7.65 -5.24
CA VAL A 40 3.10 7.82 -4.62
C VAL A 40 2.24 6.57 -4.82
N THR A 41 2.17 6.03 -6.04
CA THR A 41 1.41 4.80 -6.33
C THR A 41 1.82 3.61 -5.48
N PRO A 42 3.10 3.19 -5.44
CA PRO A 42 3.49 2.08 -4.57
C PRO A 42 3.24 2.41 -3.09
N ALA A 43 3.51 3.64 -2.62
CA ALA A 43 3.24 4.00 -1.23
C ALA A 43 1.74 3.84 -0.87
N CYS A 44 0.84 4.35 -1.71
CA CYS A 44 -0.61 4.21 -1.50
C CYS A 44 -1.05 2.73 -1.50
N LEU A 45 -0.52 1.91 -2.41
CA LEU A 45 -0.87 0.49 -2.47
C LEU A 45 -0.31 -0.32 -1.28
N HIS A 46 0.81 0.08 -0.70
CA HIS A 46 1.35 -0.56 0.52
C HIS A 46 0.63 -0.09 1.79
N LEU A 47 0.10 1.14 1.81
CA LEU A 47 -0.70 1.68 2.92
C LEU A 47 -2.13 1.12 2.96
N ALA A 48 -2.73 0.81 1.81
CA ALA A 48 -4.08 0.27 1.72
C ALA A 48 -4.34 -0.97 2.62
N PRO A 49 -3.54 -2.05 2.58
CA PRO A 49 -3.75 -3.19 3.46
C PRO A 49 -3.55 -2.86 4.95
N ILE A 50 -2.72 -1.87 5.28
CA ILE A 50 -2.55 -1.40 6.67
C ILE A 50 -3.83 -0.71 7.15
N VAL A 51 -4.41 0.18 6.33
CA VAL A 51 -5.68 0.85 6.65
C VAL A 51 -6.82 -0.16 6.76
N ALA A 52 -6.88 -1.15 5.87
CA ALA A 52 -7.87 -2.22 5.95
C ALA A 52 -7.74 -3.01 7.26
N LEU A 53 -6.52 -3.28 7.72
CA LEU A 53 -6.27 -4.01 8.96
C LEU A 53 -6.63 -3.19 10.20
N VAL A 54 -6.33 -1.90 10.20
CA VAL A 54 -6.76 -0.96 11.25
C VAL A 54 -8.29 -0.90 11.29
N THR A 55 -8.94 -0.81 10.13
CA THR A 55 -10.41 -0.80 10.04
C THR A 55 -11.02 -2.09 10.59
N TYR A 56 -10.39 -3.23 10.33
CA TYR A 56 -10.79 -4.51 10.90
C TYR A 56 -10.54 -4.59 12.42
N ALA A 57 -9.47 -3.97 12.92
CA ALA A 57 -9.13 -3.94 14.34
C ALA A 57 -10.08 -3.04 15.16
N PHE A 58 -10.55 -1.94 14.56
CA PHE A 58 -11.46 -0.98 15.16
C PHE A 58 -12.84 -1.11 14.48
N ASP A 59 -13.69 -1.97 15.03
CA ASP A 59 -15.02 -2.33 14.49
C ASP A 59 -15.91 -1.11 14.13
N TRP A 60 -15.71 0.04 14.78
CA TRP A 60 -16.43 1.30 14.54
C TRP A 60 -15.85 2.16 13.40
N ALA A 61 -14.66 1.83 12.91
CA ALA A 61 -13.92 2.61 11.92
C ALA A 61 -14.29 2.26 10.47
N GLY A 62 -15.27 1.35 10.23
CA GLY A 62 -15.64 0.84 8.91
C GLY A 62 -15.85 1.92 7.83
N GLY A 63 -16.68 2.93 8.11
CA GLY A 63 -16.99 4.00 7.16
C GLY A 63 -15.78 4.89 6.85
N LEU A 64 -15.00 5.23 7.87
CA LEU A 64 -13.78 6.04 7.71
C LEU A 64 -12.69 5.25 6.99
N GLY A 65 -12.55 3.96 7.30
CA GLY A 65 -11.65 3.04 6.64
C GLY A 65 -11.94 2.90 5.15
N PHE A 66 -13.22 2.75 4.79
CA PHE A 66 -13.64 2.70 3.39
C PHE A 66 -13.33 4.01 2.65
N PHE A 67 -13.60 5.16 3.27
CA PHE A 67 -13.25 6.46 2.69
C PHE A 67 -11.73 6.60 2.47
N LEU A 68 -10.91 6.25 3.46
CA LEU A 68 -9.44 6.29 3.35
C LEU A 68 -8.92 5.35 2.27
N LEU A 69 -9.46 4.13 2.18
CA LEU A 69 -9.14 3.19 1.11
C LEU A 69 -9.49 3.76 -0.26
N GLY A 70 -10.66 4.40 -0.39
CA GLY A 70 -11.08 5.09 -1.61
C GLY A 70 -10.06 6.16 -2.02
N VAL A 71 -9.65 7.03 -1.09
CA VAL A 71 -8.64 8.06 -1.35
C VAL A 71 -7.29 7.45 -1.74
N LEU A 72 -6.84 6.40 -1.05
CA LEU A 72 -5.60 5.69 -1.37
C LEU A 72 -5.63 5.10 -2.77
N PHE A 73 -6.72 4.43 -3.16
CA PHE A 73 -6.83 3.81 -4.48
C PHE A 73 -6.97 4.83 -5.59
N ILE A 74 -7.75 5.91 -5.40
CA ILE A 74 -7.87 6.99 -6.38
C ILE A 74 -6.51 7.68 -6.56
N SER A 75 -5.80 7.95 -5.47
CA SER A 75 -4.46 8.54 -5.53
C SER A 75 -3.49 7.59 -6.24
N ALA A 76 -3.49 6.31 -5.89
CA ALA A 76 -2.67 5.30 -6.56
C ALA A 76 -2.92 5.26 -8.07
N ALA A 77 -4.19 5.27 -8.48
CA ALA A 77 -4.61 5.27 -9.88
C ALA A 77 -4.20 6.56 -10.59
N TYR A 78 -4.41 7.73 -9.98
CA TYR A 78 -4.04 9.01 -10.57
C TYR A 78 -2.53 9.13 -10.81
N PHE A 79 -1.72 8.70 -9.84
CA PHE A 79 -0.27 8.77 -9.93
C PHE A 79 0.36 7.62 -10.72
N SER A 80 -0.42 6.61 -11.14
CA SER A 80 0.08 5.48 -11.92
C SER A 80 0.73 5.91 -13.24
N LYS A 81 0.29 7.04 -13.82
CA LYS A 81 0.88 7.66 -15.01
C LYS A 81 2.34 8.10 -14.85
N TYR A 82 2.81 8.27 -13.62
CA TYR A 82 4.20 8.62 -13.31
C TYR A 82 5.07 7.39 -13.03
N GLN A 83 4.52 6.17 -13.12
CA GLN A 83 5.35 4.97 -13.00
C GLN A 83 6.36 4.90 -14.15
N PRO A 84 7.60 4.45 -13.89
CA PRO A 84 8.58 4.26 -14.95
C PRO A 84 8.01 3.25 -15.95
N GLN A 85 7.93 3.67 -17.21
CA GLN A 85 7.58 2.79 -18.31
C GLN A 85 8.82 1.93 -18.57
N THR A 86 8.72 0.64 -18.28
CA THR A 86 9.73 -0.36 -18.67
C THR A 86 9.74 -0.57 -20.16
#